data_AF-A0A179IC42-F1
#
_entry.id   AF-A0A179IC42-F1
#
_cell.length_a   1.000
_cell.length_b   1.000
_cell.length_c   1.000
_cell.angle_alpha   90.00
_cell.angle_beta   90.00
_cell.angle_gamma   90.00
#
_symmetry.space_group_name_H-M   'P 1'
#
loop_
_entity.id
_entity.type
_entity.pdbx_description
1 polymer ?
#
loop_
_entity_poly.entity_id
_entity_poly.type
_entity_poly.pdbx_seq_one_letter_code
_entity_poly.pdbx_strand_id
1 'polypeptide(L)'
;MSFPEGEFIIRNRASGRVLDVAHMSTEAGGPIIAWEFKGDEDNTNQRWKLDDGHLINIHSGLALSFNDISHEAAGSQEDANGGEGQRFEYHDGIISLASNSDFVVGEWDGDVKLVNRDDYDNARRWDF
;
A
#
# COMPACT_ATOMS: atom_id res chain seq x y z
N MET A 1 -12.06 -0.70 12.12
CA MET A 1 -10.89 -1.54 12.47
C MET A 1 -9.66 -0.75 12.10
N SER A 2 -8.58 -0.83 12.86
CA SER A 2 -7.28 -0.20 12.52
C SER A 2 -6.39 -1.20 11.78
N PHE A 3 -5.21 -0.77 11.32
CA PHE A 3 -4.17 -1.70 10.88
C PHE A 3 -3.80 -2.71 11.98
N PRO A 4 -3.37 -3.94 11.63
CA PRO A 4 -2.87 -4.91 12.58
C PRO A 4 -1.58 -4.43 13.26
N GLU A 5 -1.31 -4.94 14.47
CA GLU A 5 0.00 -4.82 15.09
C GLU A 5 1.00 -5.81 14.45
N GLY A 6 2.27 -5.41 14.34
CA GLY A 6 3.33 -6.26 13.80
C GLY A 6 3.37 -6.30 12.27
N GLU A 7 3.95 -7.37 11.73
CA GLU A 7 4.04 -7.60 10.28
C GLU A 7 2.76 -8.24 9.75
N PHE A 8 2.27 -7.78 8.60
CA PHE A 8 1.09 -8.29 7.94
C PHE A 8 1.20 -8.26 6.42
N ILE A 9 0.31 -9.01 5.75
CA ILE A 9 0.14 -9.02 4.30
C ILE A 9 -1.09 -8.16 3.98
N ILE A 10 -1.02 -7.36 2.93
CA ILE A 10 -2.13 -6.49 2.51
C ILE A 10 -2.71 -7.07 1.23
N ARG A 11 -3.87 -7.73 1.30
CA ARG A 11 -4.48 -8.48 0.19
C ARG A 11 -5.64 -7.72 -0.42
N ASN A 12 -5.59 -7.50 -1.73
CA ASN A 12 -6.68 -6.86 -2.46
C ASN A 12 -7.90 -7.80 -2.54
N ARG A 13 -9.09 -7.27 -2.27
CA ARG A 13 -10.34 -8.05 -2.24
C ARG A 13 -10.85 -8.43 -3.63
N ALA A 14 -10.55 -7.66 -4.68
CA ALA A 14 -10.97 -7.97 -6.03
C ALA A 14 -10.09 -9.04 -6.69
N SER A 15 -8.77 -8.89 -6.61
CA SER A 15 -7.83 -9.78 -7.32
C SER A 15 -7.30 -10.93 -6.45
N GLY A 16 -7.32 -10.80 -5.13
CA GLY A 16 -6.64 -11.71 -4.21
C GLY A 16 -5.11 -11.56 -4.18
N ARG A 17 -4.54 -10.64 -4.97
CA ARG A 17 -3.11 -10.28 -4.98
C ARG A 17 -2.76 -9.44 -3.75
N VAL A 18 -1.46 -9.24 -3.51
CA VAL A 18 -0.95 -8.55 -2.33
C VAL A 18 -0.10 -7.35 -2.71
N LEU A 19 -0.06 -6.35 -1.83
CA LEU A 19 0.81 -5.18 -1.95
C LEU A 19 2.28 -5.62 -1.95
N ASP A 20 3.01 -5.30 -3.01
CA ASP A 20 4.36 -5.80 -3.28
C ASP A 20 5.26 -4.66 -3.76
N VAL A 21 6.49 -4.61 -3.25
CA VAL A 21 7.56 -3.80 -3.85
C VAL A 21 8.19 -4.56 -5.01
N ALA A 22 8.03 -4.02 -6.21
CA ALA A 22 8.46 -4.68 -7.44
C ALA A 22 9.95 -5.05 -7.40
N HIS A 23 10.25 -6.27 -7.87
CA HIS A 23 11.60 -6.83 -7.93
C HIS A 23 12.36 -6.87 -6.58
N MET A 24 11.64 -6.78 -5.45
CA MET A 24 12.26 -6.67 -4.12
C MET A 24 13.25 -5.50 -4.04
N SER A 25 12.95 -4.39 -4.73
CA SER A 25 13.82 -3.22 -4.71
C SER A 25 14.06 -2.74 -3.27
N THR A 26 15.29 -2.31 -2.99
CA THR A 26 15.66 -1.61 -1.76
C THR A 26 15.91 -0.12 -1.99
N GLU A 27 15.70 0.35 -3.22
CA GLU A 27 15.93 1.72 -3.63
C GLU A 27 14.64 2.56 -3.51
N ALA A 28 14.82 3.82 -3.12
CA ALA A 28 13.82 4.88 -3.23
C ALA A 28 13.35 5.03 -4.69
N GLY A 29 12.06 5.29 -4.89
CA GLY A 29 11.39 5.24 -6.18
C GLY A 29 11.05 3.83 -6.69
N GLY A 30 11.33 2.78 -5.91
CA GLY A 30 10.94 1.41 -6.25
C GLY A 30 9.41 1.30 -6.45
N PRO A 31 8.91 0.72 -7.57
CA PRO A 31 7.47 0.69 -7.85
C PRO A 31 6.70 -0.16 -6.85
N ILE A 32 5.49 0.28 -6.50
CA ILE A 32 4.53 -0.52 -5.73
C ILE A 32 3.50 -1.12 -6.69
N ILE A 33 3.37 -2.44 -6.62
CA ILE A 33 2.48 -3.21 -7.48
C ILE A 33 1.58 -4.13 -6.65
N ALA A 34 0.56 -4.69 -7.30
CA ALA A 34 -0.18 -5.82 -6.78
C ALA A 34 0.34 -7.10 -7.44
N TRP A 35 0.82 -8.06 -6.64
CA TRP A 35 1.39 -9.30 -7.15
C TRP A 35 0.80 -10.54 -6.48
N GLU A 36 0.96 -11.71 -7.12
CA GLU A 36 0.60 -12.98 -6.50
C GLU A 36 1.36 -13.17 -5.18
N PHE A 37 0.65 -13.63 -4.14
CA PHE A 37 1.27 -13.92 -2.86
C PHE A 37 2.29 -15.05 -3.00
N LYS A 38 3.55 -14.79 -2.65
CA LYS A 38 4.67 -15.73 -2.87
C LYS A 38 4.72 -16.89 -1.87
N GLY A 39 3.82 -16.94 -0.87
CA GLY A 39 3.91 -17.90 0.24
C GLY A 39 4.86 -17.39 1.33
N ASP A 40 5.38 -18.27 2.18
CA ASP A 40 6.18 -17.88 3.35
C ASP A 40 7.68 -17.70 3.06
N GLU A 41 8.14 -18.12 1.89
CA GLU A 41 9.53 -18.01 1.45
C GLU A 41 9.70 -16.82 0.49
N ASP A 42 10.78 -16.04 0.68
CA ASP A 42 11.17 -14.93 -0.21
C ASP A 42 10.08 -13.86 -0.46
N ASN A 43 9.18 -13.66 0.51
CA ASN A 43 8.05 -12.74 0.42
C ASN A 43 8.22 -11.46 1.26
N THR A 44 9.43 -11.16 1.74
CA THR A 44 9.65 -10.00 2.63
C THR A 44 9.27 -8.67 1.97
N ASN A 45 9.32 -8.59 0.63
CA ASN A 45 8.86 -7.43 -0.14
C ASN A 45 7.32 -7.30 -0.23
N GLN A 46 6.58 -8.30 0.26
CA GLN A 46 5.12 -8.33 0.38
C GLN A 46 4.62 -8.18 1.82
N ARG A 47 5.55 -8.07 2.78
CA ARG A 47 5.26 -7.87 4.20
C ARG A 47 5.37 -6.41 4.55
N TRP A 48 4.43 -5.94 5.34
CA TRP A 48 4.32 -4.55 5.73
C TRP A 48 4.10 -4.44 7.24
N LYS A 49 4.48 -3.31 7.82
CA LYS A 49 4.11 -2.91 9.17
C LYS A 49 3.64 -1.47 9.17
N LEU A 50 2.79 -1.09 10.11
CA LEU A 50 2.49 0.31 10.36
C LEU A 50 3.49 0.88 11.39
N ASP A 51 4.13 2.00 11.06
CA ASP A 51 5.00 2.75 11.98
C ASP A 51 4.80 4.26 11.81
N ASP A 52 4.36 4.94 12.88
CA ASP A 52 3.98 6.37 12.88
C ASP A 52 3.08 6.79 11.69
N GLY A 53 2.10 5.96 11.33
CA GLY A 53 1.19 6.22 10.22
C GLY A 53 1.75 5.90 8.82
N HIS A 54 2.98 5.41 8.70
CA HIS A 54 3.55 4.93 7.45
C HIS A 54 3.40 3.42 7.33
N LEU A 55 3.06 2.94 6.13
CA LEU A 55 3.19 1.53 5.79
C LEU A 55 4.62 1.26 5.33
N ILE A 56 5.40 0.62 6.20
CA ILE A 56 6.81 0.33 5.98
C ILE A 56 6.97 -1.09 5.43
N ASN A 57 7.66 -1.23 4.31
CA ASN A 57 8.00 -2.51 3.74
C ASN A 57 9.08 -3.20 4.58
N ILE A 58 8.92 -4.50 4.87
CA ILE A 58 9.86 -5.24 5.73
C ILE A 58 11.20 -5.51 5.03
N HIS A 59 11.21 -5.66 3.71
CA HIS A 59 12.44 -5.93 2.96
C HIS A 59 13.35 -4.69 2.86
N SER A 60 12.80 -3.56 2.42
CA SER A 60 13.57 -2.34 2.15
C SER A 60 13.66 -1.39 3.34
N GLY A 61 12.70 -1.43 4.27
CA GLY A 61 12.55 -0.42 5.31
C GLY A 61 11.97 0.91 4.83
N LEU A 62 11.55 1.00 3.56
CA LEU A 62 10.97 2.20 2.95
C LEU A 62 9.44 2.21 3.04
N ALA A 63 8.85 3.41 2.97
CA ALA A 63 7.42 3.64 3.11
C ALA A 63 6.68 3.61 1.77
N LEU A 64 5.47 3.04 1.74
CA LEU A 64 4.51 3.29 0.65
C LEU A 64 4.29 4.80 0.49
N SER A 65 4.41 5.28 -0.75
CA SER A 65 4.44 6.70 -1.06
C SER A 65 3.73 7.03 -2.36
N PHE A 66 2.86 8.03 -2.30
CA PHE A 66 2.31 8.71 -3.48
C PHE A 66 2.92 10.11 -3.56
N ASN A 67 3.87 10.28 -4.48
CA ASN A 67 4.60 11.54 -4.68
C ASN A 67 3.74 12.62 -5.36
N ASP A 68 2.62 12.21 -5.98
CA ASP A 68 1.55 13.08 -6.46
C ASP A 68 0.23 12.68 -5.79
N ILE A 69 -0.54 13.66 -5.32
CA ILE A 69 -1.84 13.45 -4.65
C ILE A 69 -2.94 13.77 -5.67
N SER A 70 -3.04 12.90 -6.67
CA SER A 70 -4.01 12.99 -7.75
C SER A 70 -4.60 11.63 -8.09
N HIS A 71 -5.74 11.62 -8.79
CA HIS A 71 -6.37 10.40 -9.25
C HIS A 71 -5.46 9.64 -10.22
N GLU A 72 -5.27 8.35 -9.98
CA GLU A 72 -4.38 7.42 -10.71
C GLU A 72 -2.87 7.66 -10.52
N ALA A 73 -2.46 8.46 -9.53
CA ALA A 73 -1.04 8.58 -9.18
C ALA A 73 -0.48 7.22 -8.75
N ALA A 74 0.65 6.82 -9.35
CA ALA A 74 1.28 5.53 -9.06
C ALA A 74 2.02 5.53 -7.72
N GLY A 75 1.98 4.39 -7.03
CA GLY A 75 2.71 4.17 -5.79
C GLY A 75 4.19 3.87 -6.02
N SER A 76 5.01 4.37 -5.11
CA SER A 76 6.45 4.08 -5.01
C SER A 76 6.83 3.83 -3.55
N GLN A 77 8.00 3.27 -3.29
CA GLN A 77 8.60 3.28 -1.96
C GLN A 77 9.61 4.42 -1.84
N GLU A 78 9.62 5.11 -0.70
CA GLU A 78 10.54 6.22 -0.43
C GLU A 78 10.97 6.22 1.04
N ASP A 79 11.97 7.02 1.38
CA ASP A 79 12.29 7.30 2.78
C ASP A 79 11.06 7.90 3.48
N ALA A 80 10.72 7.33 4.64
CA ALA A 80 9.61 7.82 5.46
C ALA A 80 9.90 9.28 5.90
N ASN A 81 8.97 10.17 5.59
CA ASN A 81 9.08 11.59 5.92
C ASN A 81 7.70 12.18 6.28
N GLY A 82 7.63 13.47 6.59
CA GLY A 82 6.39 14.14 7.00
C GLY A 82 5.39 14.42 5.87
N GLY A 83 5.59 13.86 4.66
CA GLY A 83 4.74 14.08 3.49
C GLY A 83 3.38 13.41 3.61
N GLU A 84 2.32 14.14 3.23
CA GLU A 84 0.93 13.64 3.34
C GLU A 84 0.65 12.38 2.52
N GLY A 85 1.31 12.22 1.37
CA GLY A 85 1.16 11.05 0.48
C GLY A 85 1.75 9.74 1.02
N GLN A 86 2.26 9.74 2.26
CA GLN A 86 2.85 8.57 2.93
C GLN A 86 2.17 8.25 4.27
N ARG A 87 1.11 8.97 4.63
CA ARG A 87 0.41 8.82 5.92
C ARG A 87 -0.95 8.18 5.67
N PHE A 88 -1.20 7.01 6.25
CA PHE A 88 -2.39 6.22 5.95
C PHE A 88 -3.21 5.88 7.19
N GLU A 89 -4.52 5.82 6.98
CA GLU A 89 -5.49 5.26 7.91
C GLU A 89 -6.17 4.04 7.28
N TYR A 90 -6.66 3.14 8.13
CA TYR A 90 -7.44 1.98 7.69
C TYR A 90 -8.82 2.00 8.33
N HIS A 91 -9.86 1.78 7.52
CA HIS A 91 -11.22 1.60 8.00
C HIS A 91 -12.05 0.74 7.03
N ASP A 92 -12.57 -0.40 7.52
CA ASP A 92 -13.49 -1.27 6.79
C ASP A 92 -13.02 -1.63 5.36
N GLY A 93 -11.80 -2.17 5.26
CA GLY A 93 -11.20 -2.54 3.98
C GLY A 93 -10.57 -1.37 3.22
N ILE A 94 -10.77 -0.12 3.62
CA ILE A 94 -10.22 1.04 2.90
C ILE A 94 -8.93 1.50 3.56
N ILE A 95 -7.88 1.64 2.76
CA ILE A 95 -6.65 2.35 3.13
C ILE A 95 -6.74 3.74 2.51
N SER A 96 -6.87 4.79 3.31
CA SER A 96 -6.99 6.18 2.85
C SER A 96 -5.79 7.02 3.27
N LEU A 97 -5.55 8.14 2.56
CA LEU A 97 -4.65 9.16 3.08
C LEU A 97 -5.21 9.73 4.37
N ALA A 98 -4.33 9.94 5.36
CA ALA A 98 -4.71 10.51 6.65
C ALA A 98 -5.14 11.99 6.52
N SER A 99 -4.59 12.73 5.55
CA SER A 99 -4.96 14.13 5.32
C SER A 99 -6.25 14.30 4.50
N ASN A 100 -6.64 13.29 3.72
CA ASN A 100 -7.83 13.32 2.89
C ASN A 100 -8.40 11.92 2.64
N SER A 101 -9.51 11.60 3.31
CA SER A 101 -10.16 10.29 3.21
C SER A 101 -10.85 10.01 1.87
N ASP A 102 -10.94 10.99 0.97
CA ASP A 102 -11.47 10.80 -0.39
C ASP A 102 -10.43 10.17 -1.33
N PHE A 103 -9.15 10.19 -0.95
CA PHE A 103 -8.08 9.49 -1.66
C PHE A 103 -7.71 8.19 -0.96
N VAL A 104 -7.78 7.09 -1.71
CA VAL A 104 -7.59 5.73 -1.22
C VAL A 104 -6.62 4.94 -2.10
N VAL A 105 -6.01 3.92 -1.51
CA VAL A 105 -5.14 2.98 -2.22
C VAL A 105 -6.00 1.96 -2.95
N GLY A 106 -5.79 1.78 -4.25
CA GLY A 106 -6.45 0.73 -5.02
C GLY A 106 -5.56 0.12 -6.10
N GLU A 107 -6.04 -0.97 -6.69
CA GLU A 107 -5.35 -1.74 -7.72
C GLU A 107 -5.98 -1.48 -9.10
N TRP A 108 -5.16 -1.12 -10.10
CA TRP A 108 -5.54 -1.07 -11.52
C TRP A 108 -4.42 -1.61 -12.40
N ASP A 109 -4.77 -2.52 -13.31
CA ASP A 109 -3.85 -3.08 -14.31
C ASP A 109 -2.55 -3.69 -13.73
N GLY A 110 -2.58 -4.10 -12.45
CA GLY A 110 -1.44 -4.65 -11.72
C GLY A 110 -0.61 -3.60 -10.95
N ASP A 111 -0.86 -2.31 -11.19
CA ASP A 111 -0.26 -1.22 -10.42
C ASP A 111 -1.10 -0.91 -9.18
N VAL A 112 -0.44 -0.36 -8.16
CA VAL A 112 -1.11 0.24 -7.01
C VAL A 112 -1.10 1.74 -7.15
N LYS A 113 -2.29 2.33 -7.05
CA LYS A 113 -2.55 3.74 -7.36
C LYS A 113 -3.33 4.42 -6.24
N LEU A 114 -3.15 5.73 -6.17
CA LEU A 114 -4.03 6.61 -5.42
C LEU A 114 -5.25 6.93 -6.27
N VAL A 115 -6.45 6.70 -5.75
CA VAL A 115 -7.69 6.91 -6.49
C VAL A 115 -8.76 7.54 -5.62
N ASN A 116 -9.83 8.00 -6.26
CA ASN A 116 -11.01 8.48 -5.55
C ASN A 116 -11.67 7.30 -4.83
N ARG A 117 -12.14 7.56 -3.63
CA ARG A 117 -12.86 6.59 -2.80
C ARG A 117 -14.14 6.12 -3.50
N ASP A 118 -14.31 4.80 -3.54
CA ASP A 118 -15.55 4.12 -3.90
C ASP A 118 -15.66 2.86 -3.02
N ASP A 119 -16.54 2.91 -2.02
CA ASP A 119 -16.66 1.88 -1.00
C ASP A 119 -17.32 0.58 -1.52
N TYR A 120 -17.89 0.62 -2.73
CA TYR A 120 -18.53 -0.52 -3.36
C TYR A 120 -17.60 -1.29 -4.31
N ASP A 121 -16.45 -0.72 -4.66
CA ASP A 121 -15.48 -1.36 -5.55
C ASP A 121 -14.41 -2.10 -4.76
N ASN A 122 -14.39 -3.43 -4.93
CA ASN A 122 -13.41 -4.28 -4.26
C ASN A 122 -11.96 -4.03 -4.72
N ALA A 123 -11.73 -3.37 -5.86
CA ALA A 123 -10.38 -3.00 -6.30
C ALA A 123 -9.73 -1.95 -5.36
N ARG A 124 -10.52 -1.23 -4.57
CA ARG A 124 -10.07 -0.26 -3.54
C ARG A 124 -10.05 -0.85 -2.14
N ARG A 125 -10.37 -2.15 -2.00
CA ARG A 125 -10.53 -2.81 -0.69
C ARG A 125 -9.41 -3.80 -0.42
N TRP A 126 -8.85 -3.72 0.77
CA TRP A 126 -7.71 -4.49 1.23
C TRP A 126 -8.01 -5.14 2.59
N ASP A 127 -7.70 -6.43 2.68
CA ASP A 127 -7.85 -7.26 3.87
C ASP A 127 -6.47 -7.77 4.35
N PHE A 128 -6.36 -8.19 5.61
CA PHE A 128 -5.12 -8.70 6.23
C PHE A 128 -5.26 -10.17 6.63
#